data_AF-A0A7C7XIH9-F1
#
_entry.id   AF-A0A7C7XIH9-F1
#
_cell.length_a   1.000
_cell.length_b   1.000
_cell.length_c   1.000
_cell.angle_alpha   90.00
_cell.angle_beta   90.00
_cell.angle_gamma   90.00
#
_symmetry.space_group_name_H-M   'P 1'
#
loop_
_entity.id
_entity.type
_entity.pdbx_description
1 polymer ?
#
loop_
_entity_poly.entity_id
_entity_poly.type
_entity_poly.pdbx_seq_one_letter_code
_entity_poly.pdbx_strand_id
1 'polypeptide(L)'
;MDPNTTPETEAPMPLWEIFSQAKTGKPHEHVGSLHAPDATMALQNARDAYARRGSASLWVVPAEAIIASTPEDSPMFFDSAADKVYRHPQFYTIPRSVRL
;
A
#
# COMPACT_ATOMS: atom_id res chain seq x y z
N MET A 1 -43.51 -24.74 -8.42
CA MET A 1 -42.18 -25.03 -9.00
C MET A 1 -42.05 -24.12 -10.18
N ASP A 2 -41.41 -22.98 -10.00
CA ASP A 2 -41.25 -21.97 -11.04
C ASP A 2 -40.06 -22.38 -11.91
N PRO A 3 -40.20 -22.55 -13.23
CA PRO A 3 -39.16 -23.13 -14.08
C PRO A 3 -38.04 -22.14 -14.46
N ASN A 4 -37.85 -21.04 -13.73
CA ASN A 4 -36.99 -19.95 -14.19
C ASN A 4 -36.08 -19.35 -13.10
N THR A 5 -35.39 -20.19 -12.33
CA THR A 5 -34.25 -19.76 -11.51
C THR A 5 -33.00 -20.46 -11.99
N THR A 6 -32.52 -20.05 -13.17
CA THR A 6 -31.11 -20.25 -13.51
C THR A 6 -30.32 -19.39 -12.52
N PRO A 7 -29.33 -19.91 -11.78
CA PRO A 7 -28.51 -19.08 -10.92
C PRO A 7 -27.74 -18.11 -11.81
N GLU A 8 -28.23 -16.88 -11.90
CA GLU A 8 -27.54 -15.77 -12.55
C GLU A 8 -26.25 -15.60 -11.77
N THR A 9 -25.13 -16.06 -12.34
CA THR A 9 -23.83 -15.97 -11.70
C THR A 9 -23.49 -14.49 -11.66
N GLU A 10 -23.72 -13.86 -10.52
CA GLU A 10 -23.39 -12.46 -10.29
C GLU A 10 -21.90 -12.26 -10.61
N ALA A 11 -21.61 -11.36 -11.54
CA ALA A 11 -20.24 -11.12 -11.97
C ALA A 11 -19.42 -10.67 -10.75
N PRO A 12 -18.20 -11.19 -10.56
CA PRO A 12 -17.38 -10.81 -9.42
C PRO A 12 -17.12 -9.30 -9.45
N MET A 13 -17.46 -8.63 -8.35
CA MET A 13 -17.23 -7.21 -8.13
C MET A 13 -16.16 -7.07 -7.04
N PRO A 14 -14.87 -7.31 -7.33
CA PRO A 14 -13.80 -7.19 -6.35
C PRO A 14 -13.59 -5.76 -5.87
N LEU A 15 -13.03 -5.60 -4.67
CA LEU A 15 -12.70 -4.32 -4.03
C LEU A 15 -11.36 -3.80 -4.55
N TRP A 16 -11.32 -2.49 -4.84
CA TRP A 16 -10.14 -1.77 -5.30
C TRP A 16 -9.86 -0.58 -4.39
N GLU A 17 -8.61 -0.43 -3.97
CA GLU A 17 -8.12 0.76 -3.25
C GLU A 17 -7.62 1.80 -4.26
N ILE A 18 -8.00 3.06 -4.04
CA ILE A 18 -7.79 4.15 -4.99
C ILE A 18 -6.82 5.16 -4.39
N PHE A 19 -5.77 5.49 -5.13
CA PHE A 19 -4.78 6.49 -4.74
C PHE A 19 -4.75 7.63 -5.75
N SER A 20 -4.75 8.86 -5.28
CA SER A 20 -4.71 10.05 -6.13
C SER A 20 -3.45 10.88 -5.88
N GLN A 21 -2.89 11.42 -6.96
CA GLN A 21 -1.82 12.40 -6.90
C GLN A 21 -2.40 13.77 -7.22
N ALA A 22 -2.39 14.69 -6.25
CA ALA A 22 -2.93 16.03 -6.43
C ALA A 22 -2.17 16.87 -7.46
N LYS A 23 -0.84 16.72 -7.54
CA LYS A 23 0.05 17.42 -8.49
C LYS A 23 1.21 16.52 -8.90
N THR A 24 1.68 16.64 -10.14
CA THR A 24 2.83 15.86 -10.65
C THR A 24 4.03 15.95 -9.69
N GLY A 25 4.55 14.80 -9.27
CA GLY A 25 5.69 14.70 -8.35
C GLY A 25 5.33 14.72 -6.85
N LYS A 26 4.05 14.86 -6.49
CA LYS A 26 3.58 14.59 -5.12
C LYS A 26 3.34 13.09 -4.90
N PRO A 27 3.34 12.60 -3.66
CA PRO A 27 2.95 11.22 -3.41
C PRO A 27 1.50 10.97 -3.85
N HIS A 28 1.22 9.73 -4.22
CA HIS A 28 -0.14 9.22 -4.33
C HIS A 28 -0.68 8.96 -2.91
N GLU A 29 -1.82 9.54 -2.60
CA GLU A 29 -2.49 9.41 -1.30
C GLU A 29 -3.75 8.58 -1.47
N HIS A 30 -4.02 7.69 -0.51
CA HIS A 30 -5.25 6.88 -0.52
C HIS A 30 -6.47 7.79 -0.35
N VAL A 31 -7.45 7.68 -1.26
CA VAL A 31 -8.66 8.53 -1.26
C VAL A 31 -9.95 7.74 -1.03
N GLY A 32 -9.89 6.41 -1.07
CA GLY A 32 -11.02 5.53 -0.79
C GLY A 32 -11.01 4.29 -1.66
N SER A 33 -12.09 3.53 -1.57
CA SER A 33 -12.23 2.22 -2.21
C SER A 33 -13.50 2.14 -3.06
N LEU A 34 -13.51 1.29 -4.09
CA LEU A 34 -14.70 1.01 -4.90
C LEU A 34 -14.71 -0.43 -5.40
N HIS A 35 -15.88 -0.92 -5.82
CA HIS A 35 -16.01 -2.21 -6.47
C HIS A 35 -16.06 -2.06 -7.99
N ALA A 36 -15.34 -2.91 -8.71
CA ALA A 36 -15.33 -2.94 -10.16
C ALA A 36 -14.87 -4.32 -10.67
N PRO A 37 -15.37 -4.78 -11.84
CA PRO A 37 -15.06 -6.11 -12.37
C PRO A 37 -13.59 -6.26 -12.80
N ASP A 38 -12.94 -5.16 -13.20
CA ASP A 38 -11.56 -5.15 -13.66
C ASP A 38 -10.90 -3.77 -13.42
N ALA A 39 -9.59 -3.70 -13.65
CA ALA A 39 -8.78 -2.48 -13.44
C ALA A 39 -9.19 -1.31 -14.35
N THR A 40 -9.69 -1.59 -15.57
CA THR A 40 -10.08 -0.54 -16.52
C THR A 40 -11.35 0.14 -16.04
N MET A 41 -12.34 -0.65 -15.64
CA MET A 41 -13.59 -0.15 -15.05
C MET A 41 -13.33 0.52 -13.70
N ALA A 42 -12.41 -0.03 -12.89
CA ALA A 42 -12.00 0.60 -11.63
C ALA A 42 -11.42 2.01 -11.86
N LEU A 43 -10.55 2.19 -12.86
CA LEU A 43 -9.99 3.49 -13.22
C LEU A 43 -11.05 4.50 -13.69
N GLN A 44 -12.01 4.06 -14.52
CA GLN A 44 -13.10 4.93 -14.97
C GLN A 44 -13.98 5.37 -13.80
N ASN A 45 -14.40 4.44 -12.96
CA ASN A 45 -15.20 4.72 -11.77
C ASN A 45 -14.44 5.63 -10.79
N ALA A 46 -13.14 5.39 -10.59
CA ALA A 46 -12.28 6.19 -9.74
C ALA A 46 -12.15 7.64 -10.24
N ARG A 47 -12.00 7.82 -11.56
CA ARG A 47 -11.95 9.15 -12.19
C ARG A 47 -13.23 9.93 -11.90
N ASP A 48 -14.38 9.28 -12.08
CA ASP A 48 -15.67 9.94 -11.96
C ASP A 48 -16.06 10.20 -10.49
N ALA A 49 -15.60 9.37 -9.56
CA ALA A 49 -15.82 9.53 -8.12
C ALA A 49 -14.85 10.52 -7.46
N TYR A 50 -13.55 10.43 -7.76
CA TYR A 50 -12.48 11.10 -6.98
C TYR A 50 -11.75 12.22 -7.74
N ALA A 51 -11.79 12.27 -9.08
CA ALA A 51 -10.99 13.21 -9.87
C ALA A 51 -11.74 14.47 -10.36
N ARG A 52 -12.96 14.73 -9.85
CA ARG A 52 -13.83 15.83 -10.36
C ARG A 52 -13.22 17.23 -10.28
N ARG A 53 -12.33 17.49 -9.32
CA ARG A 53 -11.64 18.79 -9.14
C ARG A 53 -10.21 18.81 -9.69
N GLY A 54 -9.85 17.79 -10.46
CA GLY A 54 -8.51 17.61 -11.03
C GLY A 54 -7.65 16.68 -10.18
N SER A 55 -7.00 15.73 -10.85
CA SER A 55 -5.94 14.87 -10.33
C SER A 55 -4.85 14.82 -11.38
N ALA A 56 -3.58 14.83 -10.98
CA ALA A 56 -2.47 14.66 -11.92
C ALA A 56 -2.31 13.18 -12.33
N SER A 57 -2.61 12.24 -11.42
CA SER A 57 -2.52 10.80 -11.66
C SER A 57 -3.43 10.04 -10.69
N LEU A 58 -3.90 8.87 -11.11
CA LEU A 58 -4.66 7.91 -10.30
C LEU A 58 -4.00 6.54 -10.38
N TRP A 59 -3.94 5.85 -9.25
CA TRP A 59 -3.66 4.42 -9.18
C TRP A 59 -4.89 3.68 -8.65
N VAL A 60 -5.13 2.51 -9.21
CA VAL A 60 -6.11 1.54 -8.69
C VAL A 60 -5.37 0.25 -8.39
N VAL A 61 -5.61 -0.33 -7.23
CA VAL A 61 -4.92 -1.53 -6.76
C VAL A 61 -5.98 -2.50 -6.24
N PRO A 62 -5.98 -3.78 -6.64
CA PRO A 62 -6.85 -4.77 -6.01
C PRO A 62 -6.58 -4.81 -4.51
N ALA A 63 -7.62 -4.78 -3.67
CA ALA A 63 -7.44 -4.80 -2.22
C ALA A 63 -6.65 -6.05 -1.75
N GLU A 64 -6.84 -7.18 -2.44
CA GLU A 64 -6.11 -8.44 -2.17
C GLU A 64 -4.60 -8.35 -2.46
N ALA A 65 -4.14 -7.36 -3.22
CA ALA A 65 -2.72 -7.16 -3.49
C ALA A 65 -2.00 -6.34 -2.41
N ILE A 66 -2.74 -5.77 -1.44
CA ILE A 66 -2.19 -4.95 -0.37
C ILE A 66 -1.95 -5.81 0.86
N ILE A 67 -0.70 -5.84 1.32
CA ILE A 67 -0.30 -6.51 2.56
C ILE A 67 -0.08 -5.41 3.61
N ALA A 68 -0.84 -5.47 4.70
CA ALA A 68 -0.70 -4.56 5.83
C ALA A 68 0.00 -5.25 7.01
N SER A 69 0.88 -4.53 7.69
CA SER A 69 1.36 -4.94 9.01
C SER A 69 0.23 -4.86 10.02
N THR A 70 0.24 -5.73 11.02
CA THR A 70 -0.71 -5.65 12.13
C THR A 70 -0.19 -4.73 13.25
N PRO A 71 -1.04 -4.25 14.17
CA PRO A 71 -0.57 -3.48 15.32
C PRO A 71 0.50 -4.20 16.15
N GLU A 72 0.45 -5.54 16.18
CA GLU A 72 1.42 -6.38 16.89
C GLU A 72 2.81 -6.38 16.25
N ASP A 73 2.91 -6.11 14.94
CA ASP A 73 4.20 -6.02 14.24
C ASP A 73 4.96 -4.71 14.56
N SER A 74 4.25 -3.71 15.10
CA SER A 74 4.75 -2.35 15.28
C SER A 74 6.08 -2.27 16.06
N PRO A 75 6.25 -2.96 17.21
CA PRO A 75 7.50 -2.92 17.97
C PRO A 75 8.69 -3.50 17.19
N MET A 76 8.46 -4.47 16.31
CA MET A 76 9.55 -5.07 15.53
C MET A 76 9.97 -4.19 14.35
N PHE A 77 9.03 -3.50 13.71
CA PHE A 77 9.29 -2.69 12.52
C PHE A 77 9.68 -1.25 12.81
N PHE A 78 9.13 -0.64 13.87
CA PHE A 78 9.20 0.81 14.07
C PHE A 78 9.85 1.26 15.38
N ASP A 79 9.94 0.41 16.40
CA ASP A 79 10.71 0.80 17.59
C ASP A 79 12.19 0.90 17.22
N SER A 80 12.70 2.12 17.31
CA SER A 80 14.12 2.39 17.05
C SER A 80 14.98 1.53 17.96
N ALA A 81 16.11 1.07 17.44
CA ALA A 81 17.20 0.45 18.18
C ALA A 81 17.83 1.39 19.25
N ALA A 82 17.14 2.45 19.68
CA ALA A 82 17.55 3.37 20.72
C ALA A 82 17.80 2.66 22.07
N ASP A 83 17.11 1.54 22.32
CA ASP A 83 17.32 0.72 23.52
C ASP A 83 18.51 -0.26 23.36
N LYS A 84 19.15 -0.31 22.19
CA LYS A 84 20.41 -1.04 22.01
C LYS A 84 21.56 -0.17 22.49
N VAL A 85 22.08 -0.49 23.67
CA VAL A 85 23.33 0.07 24.19
C VAL A 85 24.42 -0.04 23.12
N TYR A 86 24.94 1.11 22.67
CA TYR A 86 26.04 1.17 21.72
C TYR A 86 27.22 0.35 22.25
N ARG A 87 27.63 -0.69 21.51
CA ARG A 87 28.83 -1.46 21.84
C ARG A 87 30.04 -0.70 21.33
N HIS A 88 30.80 -0.06 22.23
CA HIS A 88 32.09 0.50 21.87
C HIS A 88 33.02 -0.61 21.37
N PRO A 89 33.59 -0.51 20.15
CA PRO A 89 34.48 -1.51 19.61
C PRO A 89 35.84 -1.44 20.31
N GLN A 90 35.96 -2.01 21.51
CA GLN A 90 37.22 -2.10 22.25
C GLN A 90 38.08 -3.33 21.85
N PHE A 91 37.59 -4.18 20.94
CA PHE A 91 38.17 -5.51 20.67
C PHE A 91 39.05 -5.62 19.42
N TYR A 92 39.27 -4.54 18.66
CA TYR A 92 40.24 -4.61 17.55
C TYR A 92 41.65 -4.34 18.05
N THR A 93 42.50 -5.37 17.96
CA THR A 93 43.95 -5.21 18.15
C THR A 93 44.51 -4.46 16.94
N ILE A 94 44.93 -3.22 17.16
CA ILE A 94 45.59 -2.43 16.12
C ILE A 94 47.02 -2.98 15.94
N PRO A 95 47.41 -3.41 14.73
CA PRO A 95 48.77 -3.90 14.49
C PRO A 95 49.80 -2.79 14.73
N ARG A 96 50.96 -3.17 15.26
CA ARG A 96 52.03 -2.24 15.71
C ARG A 96 52.53 -1.30 14.60
N SER A 97 52.35 -1.67 13.33
CA SER A 97 52.73 -0.92 12.14
C SER A 97 51.89 0.34 11.87
N VAL A 98 50.82 0.59 12.63
CA VAL A 98 49.88 1.71 12.45
C VAL A 98 49.87 2.68 13.64
N ARG A 99 50.79 2.54 14.61
CA ARG A 99 50.98 3.58 15.65
C ARG A 99 51.91 4.67 15.10
N LEU A 100 51.36 5.87 14.97
CA LEU A 100 52.08 7.13 14.67
C LEU A 100 53.22 7.38 15.67
#